data_AF-A0A2V8NW45-F1
#
_entry.id   AF-A0A2V8NW45-F1
#
_cell.length_a   1.000
_cell.length_b   1.000
_cell.length_c   1.000
_cell.angle_alpha   90.00
_cell.angle_beta   90.00
_cell.angle_gamma   90.00
#
_symmetry.space_group_name_H-M   'P 1'
#
loop_
_entity.id
_entity.type
_entity.pdbx_description
1 polymer ?
#
loop_
_entity_poly.entity_id
_entity_poly.type
_entity_poly.pdbx_seq_one_letter_code
_entity_poly.pdbx_strand_id
1 'polypeptide(L)'
;MVKKHTRFLVLGGMLLCLLLPAAYGQQSGKGGKKEFAFRGKVEKVDATAKTLTVNNENIPGWMSSMTMNYGVDKEDVLKRVKAGDQITAKVYEGDFKTLYEVQVAPPASDKKAPPKK
;
A
#
# COMPACT_ATOMS: atom_id res chain seq x y z
N MET A 1 -50.33 22.37 36.61
CA MET A 1 -49.42 21.44 35.92
C MET A 1 -49.51 21.71 34.41
N VAL A 2 -48.42 22.25 33.83
CA VAL A 2 -48.33 22.94 32.52
C VAL A 2 -48.17 21.91 31.39
N LYS A 3 -49.17 21.68 30.52
CA LYS A 3 -49.50 22.34 29.22
C LYS A 3 -48.86 21.67 27.99
N LYS A 4 -49.65 20.75 27.41
CA LYS A 4 -49.98 20.51 25.99
C LYS A 4 -48.88 20.66 24.93
N HIS A 5 -48.66 19.53 24.24
CA HIS A 5 -48.06 19.37 22.91
C HIS A 5 -48.35 20.54 21.96
N THR A 6 -47.28 21.19 21.50
CA THR A 6 -47.32 22.10 20.35
C THR A 6 -45.94 22.07 19.71
N ARG A 7 -45.92 22.03 18.38
CA ARG A 7 -44.77 22.18 17.46
C ARG A 7 -44.23 20.89 16.82
N PHE A 8 -45.11 20.32 16.02
CA PHE A 8 -44.80 19.84 14.67
C PHE A 8 -43.91 20.84 13.90
N LEU A 9 -43.03 20.32 13.04
CA LEU A 9 -42.38 20.97 11.89
C LEU A 9 -41.38 22.11 12.18
N VAL A 10 -40.12 21.75 12.38
CA VAL A 10 -38.97 22.62 12.08
C VAL A 10 -37.80 21.73 11.58
N LEU A 11 -37.54 21.77 10.26
CA LEU A 11 -36.29 21.44 9.53
C LEU A 11 -35.70 20.02 9.72
N GLY A 12 -35.60 19.12 8.73
CA GLY A 12 -35.37 19.34 7.30
C GLY A 12 -33.90 19.67 7.01
N GLY A 13 -32.99 18.69 7.11
CA GLY A 13 -31.61 18.81 6.60
C GLY A 13 -30.49 18.63 7.64
N MET A 14 -30.25 17.40 8.10
CA MET A 14 -28.98 17.00 8.73
C MET A 14 -28.47 15.78 7.97
N LEU A 15 -27.96 16.02 6.77
CA LEU A 15 -26.51 16.02 6.52
C LEU A 15 -25.87 14.65 6.81
N LEU A 16 -26.14 13.74 5.88
CA LEU A 16 -25.19 12.82 5.25
C LEU A 16 -23.71 13.13 5.58
N CYS A 17 -23.20 12.64 6.71
CA CYS A 17 -21.77 12.59 7.03
C CYS A 17 -21.51 11.82 8.35
N LEU A 18 -21.81 10.52 8.36
CA LEU A 18 -21.13 9.60 9.28
C LEU A 18 -20.40 8.57 8.42
N LEU A 19 -19.33 9.12 7.84
CA LEU A 19 -18.29 8.47 7.08
C LEU A 19 -17.68 7.34 7.91
N LEU A 20 -17.51 6.21 7.22
CA LEU A 20 -16.73 5.06 7.64
C LEU A 20 -15.34 5.50 8.13
N PRO A 21 -14.86 5.04 9.30
CA PRO A 21 -13.43 4.91 9.51
C PRO A 21 -12.97 3.68 8.75
N ALA A 22 -12.86 3.80 7.42
CA ALA A 22 -12.05 2.90 6.62
C ALA A 22 -10.58 3.17 6.96
N ALA A 23 -9.95 2.18 7.58
CA ALA A 23 -8.53 1.88 7.44
C ALA A 23 -7.56 3.06 7.65
N TYR A 24 -7.31 3.42 8.91
CA TYR A 24 -5.95 3.85 9.28
C TYR A 24 -5.25 2.66 9.90
N GLY A 25 -4.30 2.11 9.13
CA GLY A 25 -3.54 0.91 9.46
C GLY A 25 -2.84 1.05 10.80
N GLN A 26 -3.29 0.25 11.75
CA GLN A 26 -2.56 -0.04 12.96
C GLN A 26 -2.45 -1.56 13.06
N GLN A 27 -1.35 -2.10 12.55
CA GLN A 27 -0.75 -3.25 13.20
C GLN A 27 0.77 -3.16 13.11
N SER A 28 1.32 -2.75 14.24
CA SER A 28 2.73 -2.72 14.59
C SER A 28 3.40 -4.08 14.32
N GLY A 29 4.47 -4.06 13.52
CA GLY A 29 5.41 -5.18 13.38
C GLY A 29 6.54 -5.05 14.41
N LYS A 30 6.81 -6.16 15.11
CA LYS A 30 7.82 -6.35 16.16
C LYS A 30 9.21 -5.77 15.79
N GLY A 31 9.80 -4.98 16.69
CA GLY A 31 11.26 -4.79 16.77
C GLY A 31 11.88 -3.62 16.00
N GLY A 32 11.55 -2.38 16.39
CA GLY A 32 12.54 -1.29 16.53
C GLY A 32 13.18 -0.64 15.29
N LYS A 33 12.72 -0.91 14.07
CA LYS A 33 13.26 -0.27 12.85
C LYS A 33 12.17 0.45 12.07
N LYS A 34 12.48 1.65 11.54
CA LYS A 34 11.54 2.43 10.74
C LYS A 34 11.15 1.66 9.47
N GLU A 35 9.85 1.47 9.27
CA GLU A 35 9.29 0.85 8.07
C GLU A 35 9.17 1.90 6.95
N PHE A 36 9.48 1.49 5.72
CA PHE A 36 9.25 2.27 4.52
C PHE A 36 8.41 1.48 3.51
N ALA A 37 7.51 2.19 2.83
CA ALA A 37 6.79 1.63 1.70
C ALA A 37 7.74 1.46 0.51
N PHE A 38 7.78 0.25 -0.04
CA PHE A 38 8.57 -0.09 -1.21
C PHE A 38 7.66 -0.27 -2.42
N ARG A 39 8.09 0.28 -3.56
CA ARG A 39 7.51 0.04 -4.88
C ARG A 39 8.63 -0.22 -5.87
N GLY A 40 8.39 -1.12 -6.81
CA GLY A 40 9.37 -1.40 -7.85
C GLY A 40 8.90 -2.43 -8.85
N LYS A 41 9.50 -2.38 -10.04
CA LYS A 41 9.19 -3.29 -11.13
C LYS A 41 10.15 -4.48 -11.07
N VAL A 42 9.61 -5.69 -11.08
CA VAL A 42 10.42 -6.90 -11.12
C VAL A 42 11.06 -7.00 -12.51
N GLU A 43 12.38 -6.99 -12.56
CA GLU A 43 13.14 -7.19 -13.80
C GLU A 43 13.47 -8.67 -14.01
N LYS A 44 13.70 -9.42 -12.92
CA LYS A 44 14.00 -10.86 -12.96
C LYS A 44 13.57 -11.57 -11.67
N VAL A 45 13.16 -12.83 -11.79
CA VAL A 45 12.94 -13.76 -10.68
C VAL A 45 14.02 -14.84 -10.70
N ASP A 46 14.74 -15.01 -9.61
CA ASP A 46 15.72 -16.08 -9.43
C ASP A 46 15.24 -17.01 -8.29
N ALA A 47 14.56 -18.09 -8.67
CA ALA A 47 14.00 -19.05 -7.73
C ALA A 47 15.09 -19.87 -7.01
N THR A 48 16.25 -20.08 -7.65
CA THR A 48 17.37 -20.82 -7.07
C THR A 48 18.06 -20.03 -5.97
N ALA A 49 18.34 -18.75 -6.23
CA ALA A 49 18.94 -17.84 -5.25
C ALA A 49 17.92 -17.26 -4.26
N LYS A 50 16.62 -17.52 -4.46
CA LYS A 50 15.50 -16.94 -3.69
C LYS A 50 15.49 -15.42 -3.70
N THR A 51 15.81 -14.82 -4.86
CA THR A 51 15.88 -13.36 -5.01
C THR A 51 15.06 -12.83 -6.19
N LEU A 52 14.70 -11.56 -6.10
CA LEU A 52 14.10 -10.75 -7.15
C LEU A 52 15.07 -9.64 -7.53
N THR A 53 15.39 -9.49 -8.80
CA THR A 53 16.00 -8.26 -9.31
C THR A 53 14.87 -7.27 -9.54
N VAL A 54 14.87 -6.16 -8.80
CA VAL A 54 13.81 -5.17 -8.82
C VAL A 54 14.41 -3.81 -9.11
N ASN A 55 13.82 -3.10 -10.07
CA ASN A 55 14.03 -1.68 -10.25
C ASN A 55 13.12 -0.93 -9.26
N ASN A 56 13.69 -0.50 -8.13
CA ASN A 56 12.96 0.18 -7.08
C ASN A 56 12.72 1.65 -7.41
N GLU A 57 11.56 2.16 -7.00
CA GLU A 57 11.28 3.59 -7.01
C GLU A 57 12.04 4.31 -5.89
N ASN A 58 12.10 5.64 -5.96
CA ASN A 58 12.70 6.45 -4.91
C ASN A 58 11.90 6.31 -3.60
N ILE A 59 12.58 5.96 -2.51
CA ILE A 59 12.04 5.87 -1.16
C ILE A 59 12.55 7.09 -0.37
N PRO A 60 11.72 8.13 -0.20
CA PRO A 60 12.16 9.40 0.38
C PRO A 60 12.80 9.24 1.76
N GLY A 61 13.99 9.80 1.92
CA GLY A 61 14.73 9.79 3.18
C GLY A 61 15.40 8.45 3.52
N TRP A 62 15.45 7.51 2.59
CA TRP A 62 16.08 6.20 2.83
C TRP A 62 16.93 5.70 1.67
N MET A 63 16.35 5.59 0.47
CA MET A 63 17.00 4.94 -0.67
C MET A 63 16.52 5.53 -1.99
N SER A 64 17.46 5.90 -2.85
CA SER A 64 17.16 6.37 -4.21
C SER A 64 16.68 5.24 -5.11
N SER A 65 16.03 5.59 -6.22
CA SER A 65 15.65 4.63 -7.26
C SER A 65 16.89 3.96 -7.86
N MET A 66 16.91 2.63 -7.89
CA MET A 66 17.98 1.83 -8.50
C MET A 66 17.50 0.41 -8.79
N THR A 67 18.30 -0.37 -9.52
CA THR A 67 18.03 -1.80 -9.73
C THR A 67 18.92 -2.62 -8.82
N MET A 68 18.32 -3.45 -7.98
CA MET A 68 19.06 -4.28 -7.02
C MET A 68 18.40 -5.65 -6.83
N ASN A 69 19.18 -6.60 -6.32
CA ASN A 69 18.69 -7.93 -5.96
C ASN A 69 18.22 -7.93 -4.51
N TYR A 70 16.98 -8.35 -4.30
CA TYR A 70 16.37 -8.48 -2.99
C TYR A 70 15.96 -9.93 -2.74
N GLY A 71 16.18 -10.42 -1.53
CA GLY A 71 15.48 -11.59 -1.00
C GLY A 71 14.02 -11.27 -0.66
N VAL A 72 13.26 -12.32 -0.37
CA VAL A 72 11.84 -12.22 0.03
C VAL A 72 11.63 -12.92 1.36
N ASP A 73 10.77 -12.36 2.20
CA ASP A 73 10.40 -12.94 3.51
C ASP A 73 9.66 -14.28 3.39
N LYS A 74 8.93 -14.48 2.29
CA LYS A 74 8.15 -15.68 2.00
C LYS A 74 8.51 -16.25 0.63
N GLU A 75 8.87 -17.52 0.57
CA GLU A 75 9.30 -18.15 -0.70
C GLU A 75 8.17 -18.24 -1.73
N ASP A 76 6.91 -18.33 -1.29
CA ASP A 76 5.75 -18.38 -2.19
C ASP A 76 5.62 -17.11 -3.04
N VAL A 77 6.27 -16.02 -2.66
CA VAL A 77 6.39 -14.81 -3.48
C VAL A 77 7.00 -15.12 -4.84
N LEU A 78 8.04 -15.95 -4.89
CA LEU A 78 8.78 -16.26 -6.12
C LEU A 78 7.92 -17.03 -7.14
N LYS A 79 6.85 -17.68 -6.69
CA LYS A 79 5.92 -18.45 -7.55
C LYS A 79 4.81 -17.58 -8.17
N ARG A 80 4.50 -16.44 -7.54
CA ARG A 80 3.37 -15.57 -7.94
C ARG A 80 3.79 -14.31 -8.69
N VAL A 81 5.04 -13.88 -8.54
CA VAL A 81 5.58 -12.72 -9.26
C VAL A 81 6.30 -13.17 -10.52
N LYS A 82 6.30 -12.32 -11.54
CA LYS A 82 7.09 -12.52 -12.77
C LYS A 82 7.79 -11.22 -13.17
N ALA A 83 8.76 -11.34 -14.08
CA ALA A 83 9.37 -10.18 -14.71
C ALA A 83 8.29 -9.31 -15.39
N GLY A 84 8.43 -7.99 -15.24
CA GLY A 84 7.47 -6.99 -15.70
C GLY A 84 6.41 -6.60 -14.67
N ASP A 85 6.17 -7.39 -13.63
CA ASP A 85 5.19 -7.04 -12.60
C ASP A 85 5.62 -5.81 -11.82
N GLN A 86 4.67 -4.92 -11.58
CA GLN A 86 4.84 -3.93 -10.53
C GLN A 86 4.50 -4.55 -9.18
N ILE A 87 5.35 -4.33 -8.18
CA ILE A 87 5.15 -4.84 -6.83
C ILE A 87 5.15 -3.73 -5.80
N THR A 88 4.40 -3.95 -4.71
CA THR A 88 4.53 -3.20 -3.46
C THR A 88 5.11 -4.13 -2.39
N ALA A 89 5.91 -3.59 -1.49
CA ALA A 89 6.43 -4.33 -0.35
C ALA A 89 6.69 -3.38 0.82
N LYS A 90 7.18 -3.96 1.92
CA LYS A 90 7.76 -3.23 3.05
C LYS A 90 9.24 -3.51 3.13
N VAL A 91 9.99 -2.52 3.56
CA VAL A 91 11.42 -2.58 3.86
C VAL A 91 11.67 -1.83 5.15
N TYR A 92 12.74 -2.18 5.86
CA TYR A 92 13.01 -1.61 7.18
C TYR A 92 14.38 -0.95 7.21
N GLU A 93 14.51 0.09 8.01
CA GLU A 93 15.77 0.81 8.18
C GLU A 93 16.92 -0.13 8.56
N GLY A 94 18.01 -0.09 7.77
CA GLY A 94 19.16 -0.98 7.93
C GLY A 94 18.98 -2.40 7.38
N ASP A 95 17.82 -2.74 6.81
CA ASP A 95 17.62 -3.95 6.00
C ASP A 95 17.36 -3.57 4.53
N PHE A 96 18.43 -3.57 3.75
CA PHE A 96 18.41 -3.22 2.34
C PHE A 96 18.26 -4.44 1.42
N LYS A 97 18.16 -5.65 1.98
CA LYS A 97 18.25 -6.90 1.21
C LYS A 97 16.96 -7.68 1.17
N THR A 98 15.99 -7.39 2.04
CA THR A 98 14.79 -8.22 2.16
C THR A 98 13.54 -7.40 1.87
N LEU A 99 12.69 -7.92 0.98
CA LEU A 99 11.34 -7.40 0.79
C LEU A 99 10.36 -8.20 1.65
N TYR A 100 9.54 -7.48 2.41
CA TYR A 100 8.52 -8.05 3.28
C TYR A 100 7.13 -7.79 2.72
N GLU A 101 6.21 -8.72 2.97
CA GLU A 101 4.79 -8.56 2.58
C GLU A 101 4.61 -8.16 1.11
N VAL A 102 5.44 -8.73 0.22
CA VAL A 102 5.40 -8.39 -1.20
C VAL A 102 3.99 -8.65 -1.74
N GLN A 103 3.50 -7.80 -2.63
CA GLN A 103 2.23 -7.97 -3.35
C GLN A 103 2.40 -7.48 -4.79
N VAL A 104 1.75 -8.14 -5.75
CA VAL A 104 1.68 -7.63 -7.12
C VAL A 104 0.69 -6.47 -7.11
N ALA A 105 1.15 -5.29 -7.52
CA ALA A 105 0.31 -4.12 -7.63
C ALA A 105 -0.73 -4.38 -8.73
N PRO A 106 -1.99 -3.92 -8.56
CA PRO A 106 -2.95 -3.92 -9.64
C PRO A 106 -2.34 -3.20 -10.86
N PRO A 107 -2.60 -3.67 -12.09
CA PRO A 107 -2.25 -2.89 -13.26
C PRO A 107 -2.82 -1.50 -13.05
N ALA A 108 -1.98 -0.47 -13.21
CA ALA A 108 -2.41 0.91 -13.09
C ALA A 108 -3.55 1.10 -14.09
N SER A 109 -4.79 1.00 -13.62
CA SER A 109 -5.94 1.42 -14.39
C SER A 109 -5.66 2.87 -14.66
N ASP A 110 -5.44 3.19 -15.94
CA ASP A 110 -5.23 4.54 -16.44
C ASP A 110 -5.92 5.54 -15.53
N LYS A 111 -5.15 6.49 -15.00
CA LYS A 111 -5.66 7.66 -14.28
C LYS A 111 -6.97 8.05 -14.95
N LYS A 112 -8.08 7.87 -14.23
CA LYS A 112 -9.44 8.32 -14.56
C LYS A 112 -9.35 9.49 -15.55
N ALA A 113 -9.46 9.19 -16.84
CA ALA A 113 -9.49 10.24 -17.85
C ALA A 113 -10.69 11.12 -17.47
N PRO A 114 -10.51 12.44 -17.29
CA PRO A 114 -11.66 13.30 -17.02
C PRO A 114 -12.63 13.15 -18.20
N PRO A 115 -13.96 13.08 -17.94
CA PRO A 115 -14.93 12.99 -19.02
C PRO A 115 -14.71 14.21 -19.93
N LYS A 116 -14.41 13.96 -21.20
CA LYS A 116 -14.43 15.00 -22.23
C LYS A 116 -15.85 15.58 -22.24
N LYS A 117 -15.96 16.87 -21.93
CA LYS A 117 -17.18 17.65 -22.13
C LYS A 117 -17.37 17.95 -23.61
#